data_AF-A0A8T7BJS8-F1
#
_entry.id   AF-A0A8T7BJS8-F1
#
_cell.length_a   1.000
_cell.length_b   1.000
_cell.length_c   1.000
_cell.angle_alpha   90.00
_cell.angle_beta   90.00
_cell.angle_gamma   90.00
#
_symmetry.space_group_name_H-M   'P 1'
#
loop_
_entity.id
_entity.type
_entity.pdbx_description
1 polymer ?
#
loop_
_entity_poly.entity_id
_entity_poly.type
_entity_poly.pdbx_seq_one_letter_code
_entity_poly.pdbx_strand_id
1 'polypeptide(L)'
;MFENISKERPVSVVPKPILVLLAVSIVAQVLFHASTVRLQIREDLLPDAPSLETLNILSLGDNIGLSKIIMLWLQGFDHQPGISIPFSRLDYDSLINWLDRVIQLDQHSDYALLSASRIYSEVPDSEKQRKILKFVHEKFLENPDKRWVWMAHAVYVARHRIE
;
A
#
# COMPACT_ATOMS: atom_id res chain seq x y z
N MET A 1 16.21 27.06 46.45
CA MET A 1 17.30 26.07 46.46
C MET A 1 16.73 24.81 45.82
N PHE A 2 17.05 24.56 44.55
CA PHE A 2 16.41 23.51 43.75
C PHE A 2 16.91 22.13 44.18
N GLU A 3 16.03 21.34 44.78
CA GLU A 3 16.32 19.99 45.28
C GLU A 3 16.19 18.98 44.13
N ASN A 4 17.25 18.22 43.94
CA ASN A 4 17.55 17.45 42.74
C ASN A 4 16.62 16.23 42.60
N ILE A 5 15.81 16.19 41.54
CA ILE A 5 14.92 15.06 41.23
C ILE A 5 15.67 14.05 40.36
N SER A 6 16.30 13.05 40.98
CA SER A 6 16.66 11.80 40.28
C SER A 6 16.48 10.60 41.21
N LYS A 7 15.23 10.13 41.34
CA LYS A 7 14.89 8.82 41.91
C LYS A 7 14.98 7.74 40.83
N GLU A 8 16.16 7.52 40.27
CA GLU A 8 16.37 6.39 39.36
C GLU A 8 16.96 5.21 40.13
N ARG A 9 16.28 4.06 40.11
CA ARG A 9 16.75 2.84 40.78
C ARG A 9 17.93 2.26 39.99
N PRO A 10 19.03 1.87 40.66
CA PRO A 10 20.19 1.35 39.97
C PRO A 10 19.86 0.02 39.25
N VAL A 11 20.43 -0.15 38.06
CA VAL A 11 20.18 -1.30 37.16
C VAL A 11 20.53 -2.65 37.81
N SER A 12 21.32 -2.63 38.89
CA SER A 12 21.65 -3.79 39.73
C SER A 12 20.46 -4.37 40.50
N VAL A 13 19.34 -3.66 40.61
CA VAL A 13 18.10 -4.14 41.25
C VAL A 13 17.29 -5.02 40.30
N VAL A 14 17.62 -5.04 39.00
CA VAL A 14 16.92 -5.85 38.01
C VAL A 14 17.37 -7.32 38.12
N PRO A 15 16.44 -8.27 38.31
CA PRO A 15 16.74 -9.69 38.29
C PRO A 15 17.51 -10.10 37.03
N LYS A 16 18.61 -10.85 37.20
CA LYS A 16 19.40 -11.44 36.10
C LYS A 16 18.58 -12.11 34.99
N PRO A 17 17.48 -12.86 35.25
CA PRO A 17 16.69 -13.44 34.16
C PRO A 17 16.06 -12.39 33.23
N ILE A 18 15.71 -11.20 33.74
CA ILE A 18 15.14 -10.12 32.91
C ILE A 18 16.22 -9.53 32.00
N LEU A 19 17.44 -9.36 32.49
CA LEU A 19 18.57 -8.91 31.68
C LEU A 19 18.91 -9.92 30.58
N VAL A 20 18.88 -11.23 30.90
CA VAL A 20 19.08 -12.29 29.90
C VAL A 20 17.96 -12.26 28.86
N LEU A 21 16.70 -12.15 29.28
CA LEU A 21 15.57 -12.08 28.36
C LEU A 21 15.62 -10.85 27.46
N LEU A 22 16.02 -9.70 28.00
CA LEU A 22 16.25 -8.47 27.23
C LEU A 22 17.38 -8.68 26.20
N ALA A 23 18.51 -9.25 26.62
CA ALA A 23 19.63 -9.52 25.71
C ALA A 23 19.23 -10.48 24.59
N VAL A 24 18.51 -11.56 24.91
CA VAL A 24 17.97 -12.50 23.92
C VAL A 24 16.99 -11.81 22.98
N SER A 25 16.10 -10.96 23.50
CA SER A 25 15.15 -10.21 22.68
C SER A 25 15.84 -9.25 21.72
N ILE A 26 16.91 -8.56 22.16
CA ILE A 26 17.69 -7.66 21.31
C ILE A 26 18.42 -8.47 20.23
N VAL A 27 19.06 -9.59 20.59
CA VAL A 27 19.74 -10.45 19.61
C VAL A 27 18.74 -11.01 18.60
N ALA A 28 17.57 -11.47 19.05
CA ALA A 28 16.50 -11.93 18.19
C ALA A 28 15.99 -10.80 17.27
N GLN A 29 15.84 -9.57 17.77
CA GLN A 29 15.43 -8.42 16.98
C GLN A 29 16.48 -8.06 15.92
N VAL A 30 17.77 -8.08 16.26
CA VAL A 30 18.87 -7.82 15.32
C VAL A 30 18.98 -8.92 14.28
N LEU A 31 18.88 -10.20 14.68
CA LEU A 31 18.89 -11.33 13.75
C LEU A 31 17.67 -11.28 12.81
N PHE A 32 16.49 -10.97 13.35
CA PHE A 32 15.29 -10.77 12.55
C PHE A 32 15.49 -9.63 11.56
N HIS A 33 15.97 -8.47 12.01
CA HIS A 33 16.19 -7.32 11.14
C HIS A 33 17.35 -7.50 10.14
N ALA A 34 18.35 -8.31 10.47
CA ALA A 34 19.41 -8.70 9.54
C ALA A 34 18.93 -9.72 8.51
N SER A 35 17.97 -10.57 8.87
CA SER A 35 17.32 -11.53 7.96
C SER A 35 16.20 -10.92 7.13
N THR A 36 15.63 -9.78 7.55
CA THR A 36 14.77 -9.00 6.67
C THR A 36 15.63 -8.48 5.55
N VAL A 37 15.42 -9.04 4.36
CA VAL A 37 15.99 -8.57 3.11
C VAL A 37 15.82 -7.06 3.09
N ARG A 38 16.94 -6.31 3.09
CA ARG A 38 16.87 -4.88 2.75
C ARG A 38 16.17 -4.84 1.41
N LEU A 39 14.96 -4.28 1.37
CA LEU A 39 14.22 -4.07 0.14
C LEU A 39 15.10 -3.21 -0.74
N GLN A 40 15.90 -3.88 -1.56
CA GLN A 40 16.75 -3.29 -2.56
C GLN A 40 15.79 -2.53 -3.45
N ILE A 41 16.01 -1.22 -3.61
CA ILE A 41 15.15 -0.35 -4.42
C ILE A 41 15.04 -0.99 -5.79
N ARG A 42 13.93 -1.69 -6.00
CA ARG A 42 13.63 -2.36 -7.24
C ARG A 42 12.88 -1.32 -8.02
N GLU A 43 13.56 -0.72 -8.99
CA GLU A 43 12.93 -0.10 -10.16
C GLU A 43 12.26 -1.18 -11.04
N ASP A 44 11.89 -2.33 -10.47
CA ASP A 44 11.24 -3.39 -11.19
C ASP A 44 9.85 -2.88 -11.55
N LEU A 45 9.57 -2.95 -12.84
CA LEU A 45 8.26 -2.70 -13.40
C LEU A 45 7.24 -3.55 -12.63
N LEU A 46 6.12 -2.94 -12.24
CA LEU A 46 5.04 -3.64 -11.57
C LEU A 46 4.68 -4.86 -12.44
N PRO A 47 4.77 -6.11 -11.92
CA PRO A 47 4.54 -7.28 -12.73
C PRO A 47 3.10 -7.30 -13.23
N ASP A 48 2.88 -7.94 -14.37
CA ASP A 48 1.54 -8.08 -14.91
C ASP A 48 0.63 -8.83 -13.94
N ALA A 49 -0.60 -8.34 -13.81
CA ALA A 49 -1.58 -8.95 -12.93
C ALA A 49 -1.91 -10.38 -13.41
N PRO A 50 -1.86 -11.38 -12.52
CA PRO A 50 -2.22 -12.75 -12.85
C PRO A 50 -3.68 -12.85 -13.32
N SER A 51 -4.00 -13.96 -13.97
CA SER A 51 -5.39 -14.23 -14.37
C SER A 51 -6.29 -14.36 -13.15
N LEU A 52 -7.58 -14.07 -13.32
CA LEU A 52 -8.59 -14.22 -12.26
C LEU A 52 -8.68 -15.65 -11.76
N GLU A 53 -8.50 -16.63 -12.64
CA GLU A 53 -8.51 -18.05 -12.28
C GLU A 53 -7.38 -18.36 -11.30
N THR A 54 -6.16 -17.88 -11.58
CA THR A 54 -5.03 -18.04 -10.67
C THR A 54 -5.28 -17.36 -9.34
N LEU A 55 -5.86 -16.15 -9.34
CA LEU A 55 -6.19 -15.44 -8.10
C LEU A 55 -7.28 -16.15 -7.29
N ASN A 56 -8.31 -16.69 -7.94
CA ASN A 56 -9.34 -17.48 -7.27
C ASN A 56 -8.74 -18.73 -6.59
N ILE A 57 -7.79 -19.39 -7.23
CA ILE A 57 -7.06 -20.52 -6.63
C ILE A 57 -6.21 -20.05 -5.44
N LEU A 58 -5.48 -18.94 -5.60
CA LEU A 58 -4.62 -18.37 -4.57
C LEU A 58 -5.40 -17.84 -3.36
N SER A 59 -6.65 -17.42 -3.57
CA SER A 59 -7.53 -16.95 -2.51
C SER A 59 -7.86 -18.04 -1.48
N LEU A 60 -7.71 -19.32 -1.86
CA LEU A 60 -8.11 -20.48 -1.07
C LEU A 60 -9.58 -20.40 -0.60
N GLY A 61 -10.43 -19.72 -1.37
CA GLY A 61 -11.85 -19.54 -1.08
C GLY A 61 -12.22 -18.19 -0.46
N ASP A 62 -11.25 -17.35 -0.08
CA ASP A 62 -11.49 -15.99 0.43
C ASP A 62 -11.01 -14.91 -0.54
N ASN A 63 -11.85 -14.59 -1.52
CA ASN A 63 -11.58 -13.55 -2.51
C ASN A 63 -11.50 -12.15 -1.89
N ILE A 64 -12.26 -11.88 -0.82
CA ILE A 64 -12.29 -10.57 -0.15
C ILE A 64 -11.00 -10.37 0.65
N GLY A 65 -10.55 -11.41 1.38
CA GLY A 65 -9.26 -11.38 2.07
C GLY A 65 -8.11 -11.16 1.10
N LEU A 66 -8.10 -11.89 -0.02
CA LEU A 66 -7.07 -11.73 -1.05
C LEU A 66 -7.08 -10.33 -1.67
N SER A 67 -8.26 -9.75 -1.95
CA SER A 67 -8.36 -8.40 -2.52
C SER A 67 -7.69 -7.35 -1.60
N LYS A 68 -7.86 -7.47 -0.28
CA LYS A 68 -7.22 -6.60 0.70
C LYS A 68 -5.72 -6.83 0.80
N ILE A 69 -5.27 -8.08 0.76
CA ILE A 69 -3.84 -8.42 0.73
C ILE A 69 -3.16 -7.82 -0.50
N ILE A 70 -3.78 -7.94 -1.68
CA ILE A 70 -3.27 -7.34 -2.91
C ILE A 70 -3.18 -5.82 -2.79
N MET A 71 -4.21 -5.16 -2.24
CA MET A 71 -4.16 -3.71 -2.02
C MET A 71 -3.05 -3.29 -1.06
N LEU A 72 -2.83 -4.04 0.02
CA LEU A 72 -1.73 -3.79 0.95
C LEU A 72 -0.36 -4.01 0.30
N TRP A 73 -0.23 -5.07 -0.51
CA TRP A 73 0.97 -5.35 -1.28
C TRP A 73 1.29 -4.21 -2.26
N LEU A 74 0.28 -3.73 -2.99
CA LEU A 74 0.40 -2.62 -3.93
C LEU A 74 0.85 -1.33 -3.21
N GLN A 75 0.21 -0.99 -2.08
CA GLN A 75 0.62 0.16 -1.27
C GLN A 75 2.04 0.04 -0.72
N GLY A 76 2.46 -1.18 -0.35
CA GLY A 76 3.82 -1.47 0.10
C GLY A 76 4.85 -1.38 -1.01
N PHE A 77 4.46 -1.67 -2.25
CA PHE A 77 5.31 -1.52 -3.43
C PHE A 77 5.68 -0.05 -3.69
N ASP A 78 4.72 0.86 -3.44
CA ASP A 78 4.89 2.31 -3.61
C ASP A 78 5.75 2.95 -2.51
N HIS A 79 5.66 2.44 -1.27
CA HIS A 79 6.35 3.01 -0.10
C HIS A 79 7.69 2.31 0.17
N GLN A 80 8.69 2.58 -0.66
CA GLN A 80 10.06 2.08 -0.43
C GLN A 80 10.88 3.07 0.44
N PRO A 81 11.53 2.60 1.52
CA PRO A 81 12.33 3.48 2.38
C PRO A 81 13.58 3.99 1.65
N GLY A 82 13.72 5.31 1.54
CA GLY A 82 14.92 5.99 1.04
C GLY A 82 14.78 6.60 -0.36
N ILE A 83 13.82 6.15 -1.17
CA ILE A 83 13.42 6.78 -2.45
C ILE A 83 11.92 6.55 -2.61
N SER A 84 11.10 7.61 -2.56
CA SER A 84 9.73 7.51 -3.08
C SER A 84 9.87 7.22 -4.58
N ILE A 85 9.57 6.00 -5.03
CA ILE A 85 9.46 5.74 -6.46
C ILE A 85 8.41 6.74 -6.95
N PRO A 86 8.76 7.69 -7.83
CA PRO A 86 7.77 8.63 -8.31
C PRO A 86 6.70 7.79 -9.00
N PHE A 87 5.43 7.94 -8.61
CA PHE A 87 4.31 7.24 -9.26
C PHE A 87 4.35 7.39 -10.80
N SER A 88 5.02 8.44 -11.32
CA SER A 88 5.32 8.63 -12.74
C SER A 88 6.20 7.55 -13.38
N ARG A 89 6.87 6.67 -12.65
CA ARG A 89 7.66 5.56 -13.18
C ARG A 89 6.90 4.24 -13.24
N LEU A 90 5.74 4.15 -12.59
CA LEU A 90 4.90 2.94 -12.62
C LEU A 90 4.31 2.74 -14.02
N ASP A 91 4.15 1.46 -14.39
CA ASP A 91 3.33 1.09 -15.53
C ASP A 91 1.85 1.15 -15.11
N TYR A 92 1.14 2.12 -15.69
CA TYR A 92 -0.27 2.35 -15.40
C TYR A 92 -1.17 1.27 -15.98
N ASP A 93 -0.74 0.57 -17.04
CA ASP A 93 -1.53 -0.49 -17.63
C ASP A 93 -1.52 -1.71 -16.70
N SER A 94 -0.36 -2.11 -16.17
CA SER A 94 -0.26 -3.18 -15.17
C SER A 94 -0.94 -2.79 -13.84
N LEU A 95 -0.81 -1.54 -13.39
CA LEU A 95 -1.50 -1.02 -12.21
C LEU A 95 -3.03 -1.09 -12.35
N ILE A 96 -3.56 -0.63 -13.48
CA ILE A 96 -5.00 -0.69 -13.77
C ILE A 96 -5.47 -2.14 -13.78
N ASN A 97 -4.69 -3.05 -14.38
CA ASN A 97 -5.01 -4.47 -14.35
C ASN A 97 -5.08 -5.02 -12.92
N TRP A 98 -4.14 -4.66 -12.04
CA TRP A 98 -4.19 -5.05 -10.63
C TRP A 98 -5.43 -4.50 -9.91
N LEU A 99 -5.72 -3.21 -10.07
CA LEU A 99 -6.89 -2.57 -9.48
C LEU A 99 -8.20 -3.20 -9.98
N ASP A 100 -8.25 -3.52 -11.28
CA ASP A 100 -9.37 -4.25 -11.87
C ASP A 100 -9.52 -5.64 -11.24
N ARG A 101 -8.43 -6.41 -11.08
CA ARG A 101 -8.48 -7.72 -10.38
C ARG A 101 -9.00 -7.59 -8.95
N VAL A 102 -8.60 -6.56 -8.21
CA VAL A 102 -9.10 -6.31 -6.86
C VAL A 102 -10.61 -6.07 -6.86
N ILE A 103 -11.13 -5.27 -7.78
CA ILE A 103 -12.58 -5.00 -7.91
C ILE A 103 -13.33 -6.26 -8.34
N GLN A 104 -12.73 -7.11 -9.18
CA GLN A 104 -13.33 -8.37 -9.59
C GLN A 104 -13.37 -9.40 -8.46
N LEU A 105 -12.35 -9.43 -7.60
CA LEU A 105 -12.32 -10.26 -6.40
C LEU A 105 -13.29 -9.76 -5.32
N ASP A 106 -13.39 -8.44 -5.16
CA ASP A 106 -14.32 -7.77 -4.24
C ASP A 106 -15.04 -6.61 -4.93
N GLN A 107 -16.26 -6.88 -5.39
CA GLN A 107 -17.10 -5.89 -6.09
C GLN A 107 -17.45 -4.66 -5.22
N HIS A 108 -17.31 -4.78 -3.89
CA HIS A 108 -17.54 -3.73 -2.92
C HIS A 108 -16.23 -3.04 -2.47
N SER A 109 -15.11 -3.32 -3.15
CA SER A 109 -13.83 -2.69 -2.84
C SER A 109 -13.79 -1.22 -3.25
N ASP A 110 -14.38 -0.39 -2.39
CA ASP A 110 -14.33 1.07 -2.47
C ASP A 110 -12.89 1.60 -2.38
N TYR A 111 -12.02 0.88 -1.67
CA TYR A 111 -10.63 1.26 -1.47
C TYR A 111 -9.82 1.29 -2.77
N ALA A 112 -10.09 0.38 -3.72
CA ALA A 112 -9.41 0.35 -5.01
C ALA A 112 -9.71 1.62 -5.83
N LEU A 113 -10.99 2.04 -5.87
CA LEU A 113 -11.41 3.24 -6.59
C LEU A 113 -10.99 4.54 -5.89
N LEU A 114 -10.99 4.56 -4.56
CA LEU A 114 -10.42 5.66 -3.78
C LEU A 114 -8.92 5.82 -4.10
N SER A 115 -8.16 4.73 -4.09
CA SER A 115 -6.72 4.76 -4.37
C SER A 115 -6.44 5.22 -5.81
N ALA A 116 -7.21 4.72 -6.77
CA ALA A 116 -7.15 5.15 -8.18
C ALA A 116 -7.42 6.65 -8.35
N SER A 117 -8.46 7.18 -7.69
CA SER A 117 -8.91 8.56 -7.85
C SER A 117 -8.16 9.59 -7.02
N ARG A 118 -7.38 9.17 -6.01
CA ARG A 118 -6.66 10.07 -5.10
C ARG A 118 -5.15 9.90 -5.13
N ILE A 119 -4.66 8.67 -5.18
CA ILE A 119 -3.21 8.40 -5.11
C ILE A 119 -2.65 8.38 -6.53
N TYR A 120 -3.19 7.51 -7.38
CA TYR A 120 -2.63 7.27 -8.71
C TYR A 120 -3.00 8.33 -9.75
N SER A 121 -3.97 9.19 -9.47
CA SER A 121 -4.32 10.33 -10.33
C SER A 121 -3.51 11.60 -10.04
N GLU A 122 -2.75 11.63 -8.94
CA GLU A 122 -1.94 12.78 -8.51
C GLU A 122 -0.50 12.71 -9.06
N VAL A 123 -0.36 12.37 -10.34
CA VAL A 123 0.94 12.23 -11.02
C VAL A 123 1.16 13.36 -12.02
N PRO A 124 2.36 13.95 -12.09
CA PRO A 124 2.70 15.00 -13.07
C PRO A 124 2.93 14.42 -14.48
N ASP A 125 2.00 13.59 -14.95
CA ASP A 125 1.97 12.98 -16.28
C ASP A 125 0.51 12.92 -16.72
N SER A 126 0.17 13.73 -17.72
CA SER A 126 -1.20 13.89 -18.21
C SER A 126 -1.74 12.63 -18.90
N GLU A 127 -0.87 11.81 -19.51
CA GLU A 127 -1.29 10.58 -20.16
C GLU A 127 -1.70 9.54 -19.12
N LYS A 128 -0.85 9.36 -18.09
CA LYS A 128 -1.11 8.43 -16.98
C LYS A 128 -2.34 8.84 -16.17
N GLN A 129 -2.47 10.14 -15.89
CA GLN A 129 -3.65 10.68 -15.24
C GLN A 129 -4.92 10.39 -16.06
N ARG A 130 -4.88 10.58 -17.38
CA ARG A 130 -6.01 10.25 -18.25
C ARG A 130 -6.34 8.76 -18.22
N LYS A 131 -5.35 7.86 -18.23
CA LYS A 131 -5.57 6.40 -18.16
C LYS A 131 -6.30 6.01 -16.87
N ILE A 132 -5.83 6.46 -15.72
CA ILE A 132 -6.44 6.09 -14.43
C ILE A 132 -7.83 6.73 -14.24
N LEU A 133 -8.03 7.97 -14.69
CA LEU A 133 -9.34 8.63 -14.63
C LEU A 133 -10.34 7.95 -15.58
N LYS A 134 -9.90 7.51 -16.76
CA LYS A 134 -10.74 6.72 -17.67
C LYS A 134 -11.14 5.40 -17.02
N PHE A 135 -10.23 4.70 -16.36
CA PHE A 135 -10.55 3.49 -15.60
C PHE A 135 -11.60 3.76 -14.51
N VAL A 136 -11.44 4.81 -13.70
CA VAL A 136 -12.44 5.19 -12.68
C VAL A 136 -13.79 5.49 -13.32
N HIS A 137 -13.81 6.16 -14.47
CA HIS A 137 -15.04 6.44 -15.21
C HIS A 137 -15.72 5.16 -15.73
N GLU A 138 -14.97 4.25 -16.34
CA GLU A 138 -15.47 2.95 -16.80
C GLU A 138 -16.07 2.13 -15.63
N LYS A 139 -15.38 2.09 -14.48
CA LYS A 139 -15.89 1.44 -13.27
C LYS A 139 -17.08 2.15 -12.66
N PHE A 140 -17.18 3.47 -12.76
CA PHE A 140 -18.36 4.20 -12.35
C PHE A 140 -19.58 3.79 -13.20
N LEU A 141 -19.44 3.66 -14.52
CA LEU A 141 -20.54 3.26 -15.40
C LEU A 141 -21.09 1.86 -15.10
N GLU A 142 -20.27 0.95 -14.58
CA GLU A 142 -20.72 -0.39 -14.16
C GLU A 142 -21.69 -0.35 -12.96
N ASN A 143 -21.52 0.61 -12.03
CA ASN A 143 -22.40 0.76 -10.87
C ASN A 143 -22.46 2.23 -10.40
N PRO A 144 -23.24 3.09 -11.10
CA PRO A 144 -23.27 4.52 -10.82
C PRO A 144 -23.75 4.85 -9.40
N ASP A 145 -24.77 4.13 -8.92
CA ASP A 145 -25.41 4.40 -7.62
C ASP A 145 -24.45 4.23 -6.44
N LYS A 146 -23.51 3.28 -6.53
CA LYS A 146 -22.51 3.06 -5.48
C LYS A 146 -21.21 3.82 -5.70
N ARG A 147 -20.79 4.02 -6.96
CA ARG A 147 -19.44 4.50 -7.30
C ARG A 147 -19.37 6.00 -7.64
N TRP A 148 -20.48 6.74 -7.58
CA TRP A 148 -20.53 8.18 -7.90
C TRP A 148 -19.55 9.04 -7.09
N VAL A 149 -19.29 8.69 -5.82
CA VAL A 149 -18.36 9.43 -4.95
C VAL A 149 -16.95 9.46 -5.54
N TRP A 150 -16.49 8.34 -6.10
CA TRP A 150 -15.16 8.21 -6.70
C TRP A 150 -15.07 8.98 -8.02
N MET A 151 -16.15 9.02 -8.80
CA MET A 151 -16.24 9.86 -9.99
C MET A 151 -16.20 11.36 -9.63
N ALA A 152 -16.91 11.77 -8.57
CA ALA A 152 -16.87 13.16 -8.10
C ALA A 152 -15.45 13.57 -7.68
N HIS A 153 -14.72 12.69 -6.99
CA HIS A 153 -13.32 12.92 -6.62
C HIS A 153 -12.42 13.01 -7.87
N ALA A 154 -12.59 12.09 -8.82
CA ALA A 154 -11.86 12.07 -10.08
C ALA A 154 -12.02 13.38 -10.88
N VAL A 155 -13.25 13.91 -10.96
CA VAL A 155 -13.53 15.21 -11.61
C VAL A 155 -12.88 16.37 -10.87
N TYR A 156 -12.94 16.37 -9.53
CA TYR A 156 -12.26 17.38 -8.73
C TYR A 156 -10.76 17.40 -8.99
N VAL A 157 -10.10 16.23 -8.98
CA VAL A 157 -8.66 16.12 -9.24
C VAL A 157 -8.32 16.55 -10.67
N ALA A 158 -9.10 16.13 -11.67
CA ALA A 158 -8.89 16.50 -13.06
C ALA A 158 -8.93 18.02 -13.26
N ARG A 159 -9.92 18.69 -12.66
CA ARG A 159 -10.08 20.16 -12.79
C ARG A 159 -8.89 20.94 -12.25
N HIS A 160 -8.25 20.49 -11.17
CA HIS A 160 -7.17 21.26 -10.52
C HIS A 160 -5.78 20.98 -11.11
N ARG A 161 -5.65 20.04 -12.06
CA ARG A 161 -4.34 19.57 -12.55
C ARG A 161 -4.21 19.52 -14.08
N ILE A 162 -5.31 19.56 -14.83
CA ILE A 162 -5.32 19.52 -16.31
C ILE A 162 -5.47 20.93 -16.92
N GLU A 163 -5.34 22.00 -16.12
CA GLU A 163 -5.26 23.38 -16.64
C GLU A 163 -3.88 23.71 -17.25
#